data_AF-A0A076HPH9-F1
#
_entry.id   AF-A0A076HPH9-F1
#
_cell.length_a   1.000
_cell.length_b   1.000
_cell.length_c   1.000
_cell.angle_alpha   90.00
_cell.angle_beta   90.00
_cell.angle_gamma   90.00
#
_symmetry.space_group_name_H-M   'P 1'
#
loop_
_entity.id
_entity.type
_entity.pdbx_description
1 polymer ?
#
loop_
_entity_poly.entity_id
_entity_poly.type
_entity_poly.pdbx_seq_one_letter_code
_entity_poly.pdbx_strand_id
1 'polypeptide(L)'
;MKAVVLALLLLPFVAIAQTHPAPKIPAVGRTLAAFVPTRYDTLPGGRATGDLNHDGRPDVALVLSPKAESLDDYDDETMPGRVLLILFGTAQGYKLVAQANRVMLSKHGGGQYGDPFAGLSIRTRCANGEPLWW
;
A
#
# COMPACT_ATOMS: atom_id res chain seq x y z
N MET A 1 32.10 -54.80 7.30
CA MET A 1 31.12 -54.00 8.07
C MET A 1 31.78 -52.67 8.43
N LYS A 2 31.49 -51.60 7.70
CA LYS A 2 31.74 -50.18 8.06
C LYS A 2 31.35 -49.31 6.87
N ALA A 3 30.84 -48.12 7.18
CA ALA A 3 30.34 -47.09 6.27
C ALA A 3 28.92 -47.32 5.72
N VAL A 4 27.96 -47.53 6.62
CA VAL A 4 26.64 -46.93 6.44
C VAL A 4 26.66 -45.65 7.27
N VAL A 5 25.94 -44.61 6.81
CA VAL A 5 25.69 -43.32 7.47
C VAL A 5 26.74 -42.24 7.21
N LEU A 6 26.66 -41.56 6.06
CA LEU A 6 26.91 -40.12 5.97
C LEU A 6 26.30 -39.51 4.69
N ALA A 7 24.98 -39.61 4.53
CA ALA A 7 24.27 -39.01 3.39
C ALA A 7 22.91 -38.44 3.83
N LEU A 8 22.89 -37.63 4.90
CA LEU A 8 21.66 -37.00 5.38
C LEU A 8 21.92 -35.59 5.97
N LEU A 9 22.78 -34.79 5.34
CA LEU A 9 23.15 -33.47 5.87
C LEU A 9 23.39 -32.39 4.79
N LEU A 10 22.60 -32.43 3.71
CA LEU A 10 22.53 -31.36 2.70
C LEU A 10 21.08 -31.16 2.24
N LEU A 11 20.18 -30.82 3.17
CA LEU A 11 18.90 -30.19 2.78
C LEU A 11 19.17 -28.69 2.61
N PRO A 12 18.96 -28.10 1.42
CA PRO A 12 19.05 -26.65 1.27
C PRO A 12 17.94 -26.03 2.09
N PHE A 13 18.30 -25.21 3.07
CA PHE A 13 17.37 -24.37 3.83
C PHE A 13 16.87 -23.27 2.88
N VAL A 14 15.87 -23.58 2.06
CA VAL A 14 15.19 -22.57 1.24
C VAL A 14 14.32 -21.76 2.19
N ALA A 15 14.84 -20.63 2.67
CA ALA A 15 14.05 -19.65 3.39
C ALA A 15 12.97 -19.12 2.42
N ILE A 16 11.73 -19.59 2.59
CA ILE A 16 10.58 -19.04 1.90
C ILE A 16 10.29 -17.70 2.58
N ALA A 17 10.76 -16.60 2.00
CA ALA A 17 10.27 -15.28 2.38
C ALA A 17 8.74 -15.26 2.13
N GLN A 18 7.94 -15.16 3.19
CA GLN A 18 6.49 -15.09 3.08
C GLN A 18 6.10 -13.71 2.56
N THR A 19 6.09 -13.54 1.24
CA THR A 19 5.56 -12.31 0.64
C THR A 19 4.04 -12.36 0.70
N HIS A 20 3.44 -11.51 1.52
CA HIS A 20 1.99 -11.34 1.49
C HIS A 20 1.54 -10.79 0.13
N PRO A 21 0.64 -11.50 -0.58
CA PRO A 21 0.21 -11.08 -1.89
C PRO A 21 -0.57 -9.76 -1.77
N ALA A 22 -0.26 -8.83 -2.69
CA ALA A 22 -0.98 -7.57 -2.78
C ALA A 22 -2.49 -7.80 -2.96
N PRO A 23 -3.35 -6.93 -2.41
CA PRO A 23 -4.77 -7.04 -2.62
C PRO A 23 -5.10 -6.87 -4.10
N LYS A 24 -6.02 -7.70 -4.59
CA LYS A 24 -6.56 -7.55 -5.95
C LYS A 24 -7.60 -6.44 -5.95
N ILE A 25 -7.31 -5.35 -6.66
CA ILE A 25 -8.21 -4.21 -6.79
C ILE A 25 -8.91 -4.27 -8.16
N PRO A 26 -10.22 -4.02 -8.24
CA PRO A 26 -10.93 -3.94 -9.53
C PRO A 26 -10.36 -2.83 -10.43
N ALA A 27 -10.32 -3.07 -11.74
CA ALA A 27 -9.83 -2.08 -12.69
C ALA A 27 -10.78 -0.87 -12.85
N VAL A 28 -12.08 -1.07 -12.62
CA VAL A 28 -13.13 -0.05 -12.73
C VAL A 28 -14.15 -0.20 -11.60
N GLY A 29 -14.78 0.90 -11.23
CA GLY A 29 -15.78 0.92 -10.17
C GLY A 29 -16.60 2.21 -10.20
N ARG A 30 -17.90 2.10 -9.94
CA ARG A 30 -18.81 3.27 -9.93
C ARG A 30 -18.58 4.17 -8.72
N THR A 31 -18.08 3.63 -7.63
CA THR A 31 -17.86 4.33 -6.35
C THR A 31 -16.49 3.98 -5.79
N LEU A 32 -15.94 4.84 -4.92
CA LEU A 32 -14.65 4.59 -4.28
C LEU A 32 -14.66 3.31 -3.43
N ALA A 33 -15.79 2.97 -2.81
CA ALA A 33 -15.94 1.76 -2.01
C ALA A 33 -15.69 0.47 -2.81
N ALA A 34 -15.92 0.48 -4.13
CA ALA A 34 -15.62 -0.67 -5.00
C ALA A 34 -14.12 -1.00 -5.07
N PHE A 35 -13.25 -0.05 -4.72
CA PHE A 35 -11.80 -0.21 -4.72
C PHE A 35 -11.23 -0.55 -3.32
N VAL A 36 -12.07 -0.68 -2.29
CA VAL A 36 -11.66 -1.02 -0.92
C VAL A 36 -11.96 -2.51 -0.66
N PRO A 37 -10.94 -3.39 -0.60
CA PRO A 37 -11.15 -4.80 -0.29
C PRO A 37 -11.61 -5.00 1.16
N THR A 38 -12.33 -6.08 1.44
CA THR A 38 -12.94 -6.37 2.75
C THR A 38 -11.98 -6.30 3.94
N ARG A 39 -10.72 -6.69 3.75
CA ARG A 39 -9.67 -6.71 4.80
C ARG A 39 -8.94 -5.38 4.98
N TYR A 40 -9.35 -4.34 4.27
CA TYR A 40 -8.76 -3.01 4.32
C TYR A 40 -9.81 -1.97 4.71
N ASP A 41 -9.32 -0.87 5.27
CA ASP A 41 -10.06 0.36 5.44
C ASP A 41 -9.35 1.50 4.71
N THR A 42 -10.05 2.62 4.51
CA THR A 42 -9.39 3.86 4.07
C THR A 42 -8.63 4.45 5.25
N LEU A 43 -7.34 4.71 5.07
CA LEU A 43 -6.52 5.32 6.11
C LEU A 43 -7.02 6.76 6.37
N PRO A 44 -7.21 7.19 7.64
CA PRO A 44 -7.55 8.57 7.96
C PRO A 44 -6.53 9.56 7.37
N GLY A 45 -6.99 10.61 6.68
CA GLY A 45 -6.11 11.53 5.94
C GLY A 45 -5.48 10.96 4.66
N GLY A 46 -5.76 9.69 4.35
CA GLY A 46 -5.28 8.94 3.18
C GLY A 46 -6.10 9.13 1.92
N ARG A 47 -6.90 10.20 1.80
CA ARG A 47 -7.68 10.50 0.60
C ARG A 47 -7.39 11.91 0.11
N ALA A 48 -7.01 12.03 -1.15
CA ALA A 48 -6.86 13.30 -1.84
C ALA A 48 -7.63 13.27 -3.17
N THR A 49 -8.24 14.39 -3.53
CA THR A 49 -8.93 14.59 -4.81
C THR A 49 -8.23 15.71 -5.58
N GLY A 50 -8.13 15.57 -6.89
CA GLY A 50 -7.51 16.56 -7.77
C GLY A 50 -7.76 16.25 -9.24
N ASP A 51 -6.92 16.78 -10.12
CA ASP A 51 -6.94 16.50 -11.56
C ASP A 51 -5.49 16.18 -11.97
N LEU A 52 -5.11 14.92 -11.80
CA LEU A 52 -3.75 14.43 -11.99
C LEU A 52 -3.40 14.29 -13.48
N ASN A 53 -4.39 14.03 -14.32
CA ASN A 53 -4.22 13.82 -15.75
C ASN A 53 -4.66 15.01 -16.62
N HIS A 54 -5.15 16.09 -16.01
CA HIS A 54 -5.59 17.32 -16.66
C HIS A 54 -6.77 17.13 -17.64
N ASP A 55 -7.66 16.17 -17.36
CA ASP A 55 -8.85 15.93 -18.18
C ASP A 55 -10.11 16.66 -17.68
N GLY A 56 -9.97 17.41 -16.58
CA GLY A 56 -11.05 18.18 -15.95
C GLY A 56 -12.02 17.34 -15.13
N ARG A 57 -11.78 16.04 -14.95
CA ARG A 57 -12.56 15.16 -14.07
C ARG A 57 -11.84 14.98 -12.73
N PRO A 58 -12.59 14.81 -11.62
CA PRO A 58 -11.96 14.56 -10.33
C PRO A 58 -11.29 13.19 -10.28
N ASP A 59 -9.97 13.19 -10.15
CA ASP A 59 -9.12 12.05 -9.83
C ASP A 59 -9.00 11.88 -8.31
N VAL A 60 -8.72 10.66 -7.87
CA VAL A 60 -8.58 10.32 -6.45
C VAL A 60 -7.31 9.52 -6.20
N ALA A 61 -6.50 9.98 -5.25
CA ALA A 61 -5.48 9.17 -4.62
C ALA A 61 -6.02 8.65 -3.28
N LEU A 62 -5.88 7.35 -3.04
CA LEU A 62 -6.46 6.66 -1.89
C LEU A 62 -5.43 5.73 -1.24
N VAL A 63 -5.24 5.87 0.07
CA VAL A 63 -4.41 4.99 0.88
C VAL A 63 -5.31 4.06 1.66
N LEU A 64 -5.03 2.76 1.54
CA LEU A 64 -5.70 1.70 2.26
C LEU A 64 -4.79 1.17 3.36
N SER A 65 -5.32 1.05 4.57
CA SER A 65 -4.68 0.36 5.69
C SER A 65 -5.32 -1.02 5.88
N PRO A 66 -4.53 -2.09 6.05
CA PRO A 66 -5.08 -3.38 6.46
C PRO A 66 -5.73 -3.26 7.83
N LYS A 67 -6.86 -3.91 8.02
CA LYS A 67 -7.55 -3.96 9.34
C LYS A 67 -6.67 -4.57 10.43
N ALA A 68 -5.80 -5.50 10.07
CA ALA A 68 -4.86 -6.12 11.00
C ALA A 68 -3.84 -5.12 11.57
N GLU A 69 -3.60 -3.98 10.92
CA GLU A 69 -2.65 -2.96 11.36
C GLU A 69 -3.01 -2.34 12.72
N SER A 70 -4.26 -2.49 13.19
CA SER A 70 -4.67 -2.06 14.51
C SER A 70 -4.36 -3.07 15.62
N LEU A 71 -3.88 -4.26 15.30
CA LEU A 71 -3.55 -5.29 16.29
C LEU A 71 -2.19 -5.02 16.93
N ASP A 72 -2.06 -5.33 18.21
CA ASP A 72 -0.82 -5.13 18.97
C ASP A 72 0.32 -6.05 18.50
N ASP A 73 -0.01 -7.22 17.95
CA ASP A 73 0.91 -8.21 17.40
C ASP A 73 1.12 -8.07 15.87
N TYR A 74 0.76 -6.90 15.31
CA TYR A 74 0.97 -6.64 13.91
C TYR A 74 2.47 -6.62 13.57
N ASP A 75 2.88 -7.55 12.72
CA ASP A 75 4.24 -7.69 12.20
C ASP A 75 4.28 -7.11 10.78
N ASP A 76 5.02 -6.03 10.60
CA ASP A 76 5.14 -5.31 9.34
C ASP A 76 5.99 -6.02 8.27
N GLU A 77 6.77 -7.03 8.65
CA GLU A 77 7.49 -7.89 7.71
C GLU A 77 6.59 -9.00 7.18
N THR A 78 5.79 -9.61 8.06
CA THR A 78 4.97 -10.76 7.70
C THR A 78 3.55 -10.39 7.34
N MET A 79 2.96 -9.28 7.80
CA MET A 79 1.57 -8.88 7.51
C MET A 79 1.45 -7.94 6.31
N PRO A 80 0.25 -7.86 5.66
CA PRO A 80 0.09 -7.03 4.46
C PRO A 80 0.27 -5.55 4.80
N GLY A 81 0.99 -4.77 4.01
CA GLY A 81 1.18 -3.34 4.26
C GLY A 81 0.09 -2.42 3.70
N ARG A 82 0.30 -1.11 3.91
CA ARG A 82 -0.54 -0.04 3.34
C ARG A 82 -0.41 0.01 1.82
N VAL A 83 -1.52 0.32 1.14
CA VAL A 83 -1.59 0.35 -0.32
C VAL A 83 -2.02 1.71 -0.82
N LEU A 84 -1.27 2.29 -1.76
CA LEU A 84 -1.66 3.50 -2.48
C LEU A 84 -2.34 3.12 -3.79
N LEU A 85 -3.50 3.71 -4.04
CA LEU A 85 -4.24 3.62 -5.29
C LEU A 85 -4.33 5.00 -5.94
N ILE A 86 -4.15 5.04 -7.25
CA ILE A 86 -4.46 6.20 -8.09
C ILE A 86 -5.63 5.83 -8.99
N LEU A 87 -6.69 6.60 -8.88
CA LEU A 87 -7.95 6.42 -9.59
C LEU A 87 -8.22 7.63 -10.47
N PHE A 88 -8.38 7.43 -11.77
CA PHE A 88 -8.81 8.49 -12.67
C PHE A 88 -10.33 8.57 -12.74
N GLY A 89 -10.85 9.80 -12.71
CA GLY A 89 -12.25 10.09 -12.90
C GLY A 89 -12.71 9.73 -14.30
N THR A 90 -13.91 9.16 -14.43
CA THR A 90 -14.54 8.82 -15.72
C THR A 90 -16.00 9.25 -15.71
N ALA A 91 -16.68 9.16 -16.86
CA ALA A 91 -18.11 9.46 -16.92
C ALA A 91 -18.98 8.47 -16.12
N GLN A 92 -18.49 7.24 -15.86
CA GLN A 92 -19.24 6.17 -15.20
C GLN A 92 -18.74 5.85 -13.78
N GLY A 93 -17.78 6.61 -13.25
CA GLY A 93 -17.14 6.35 -11.97
C GLY A 93 -15.64 6.55 -12.06
N TYR A 94 -14.86 5.56 -11.66
CA TYR A 94 -13.40 5.63 -11.61
C TYR A 94 -12.72 4.45 -12.31
N LYS A 95 -11.49 4.67 -12.77
CA LYS A 95 -10.59 3.65 -13.30
C LYS A 95 -9.32 3.60 -12.47
N LEU A 96 -8.91 2.42 -12.02
CA LEU A 96 -7.60 2.21 -11.41
C LEU A 96 -6.52 2.35 -12.46
N VAL A 97 -5.56 3.25 -12.23
CA VAL A 97 -4.43 3.48 -13.14
C VAL A 97 -3.08 3.17 -12.54
N ALA A 98 -2.97 3.19 -11.21
CA ALA A 98 -1.78 2.73 -10.51
C ALA A 98 -2.14 2.15 -9.13
N GLN A 99 -1.38 1.15 -8.72
CA GLN A 99 -1.42 0.56 -7.39
C GLN A 99 0.02 0.35 -6.92
N ALA A 100 0.31 0.78 -5.69
CA ALA A 100 1.61 0.59 -5.08
C ALA A 100 1.45 0.03 -3.66
N ASN A 101 2.04 -1.13 -3.40
CA ASN A 101 1.74 -1.94 -2.21
C ASN A 101 2.74 -1.79 -1.06
N ARG A 102 3.82 -1.03 -1.26
CA ARG A 102 4.93 -0.87 -0.30
C ARG A 102 5.50 0.55 -0.28
N VAL A 103 4.68 1.56 -0.59
CA VAL A 103 5.13 2.97 -0.64
C VAL A 103 4.98 3.70 0.69
N MET A 104 4.28 3.10 1.64
CA MET A 104 4.02 3.67 2.96
C MET A 104 4.34 2.64 4.03
N LEU A 105 5.03 3.11 5.07
CA LEU A 105 5.26 2.31 6.27
C LEU A 105 3.95 2.09 7.02
N SER A 106 3.89 0.98 7.74
CA SER A 106 2.83 0.70 8.71
C SER A 106 2.87 1.70 9.87
N LYS A 107 1.83 1.70 10.69
CA LYS A 107 1.62 2.55 11.86
C LYS A 107 2.79 2.49 12.85
N HIS A 108 3.46 1.35 12.95
CA HIS A 108 4.58 1.12 13.87
C HIS A 108 5.94 1.11 13.17
N GLY A 109 5.97 1.24 11.84
CA GLY A 109 7.18 1.14 11.02
C GLY A 109 8.15 2.33 11.12
N GLY A 110 7.76 3.43 11.76
CA GLY A 110 8.67 4.56 12.02
C GLY A 110 9.52 4.43 13.28
N GLY A 111 9.45 3.28 13.99
CA GLY A 111 10.20 3.03 15.21
C GLY A 111 9.81 3.97 16.34
N GLN A 112 10.80 4.61 16.99
CA GLN A 112 10.56 5.53 18.11
C GLN A 112 9.65 6.73 17.74
N TYR A 113 9.59 7.09 16.46
CA TYR A 113 8.78 8.21 15.96
C TYR A 113 7.33 7.82 15.66
N GLY A 114 6.96 6.54 15.79
CA GLY A 114 5.60 6.07 15.57
C GLY A 114 5.21 6.04 14.08
N ASP A 115 3.99 6.46 13.77
CA ASP A 115 3.44 6.42 12.41
C ASP A 115 3.97 7.60 11.59
N PRO A 116 4.76 7.36 10.52
CA PRO A 116 5.32 8.44 9.70
C PRO A 116 4.31 9.05 8.71
N PHE A 117 3.09 8.50 8.60
CA PHE A 117 2.10 9.01 7.67
C PHE A 117 1.51 10.36 8.12
N ALA A 118 1.87 11.42 7.42
CA ALA A 118 1.44 12.80 7.71
C ALA A 118 0.28 13.29 6.82
N GLY A 119 -0.34 12.41 6.04
CA GLY A 119 -1.43 12.75 5.11
C GLY A 119 -1.06 12.60 3.63
N LEU A 120 -2.06 12.84 2.78
CA LEU A 120 -1.95 12.73 1.32
C LEU A 120 -2.44 14.01 0.65
N SER A 121 -1.72 14.48 -0.37
CA SER A 121 -2.16 15.60 -1.21
C SER A 121 -1.85 15.36 -2.67
N ILE A 122 -2.71 15.85 -3.56
CA ILE A 122 -2.46 15.94 -5.00
C ILE A 122 -2.05 17.38 -5.31
N ARG A 123 -0.93 17.56 -6.01
CA ARG A 123 -0.42 18.88 -6.42
C ARG A 123 -0.22 18.91 -7.93
N THR A 124 -0.83 19.87 -8.60
CA THR A 124 -0.80 20.06 -10.06
C THR A 124 0.49 20.72 -10.57
N ARG A 125 1.45 20.97 -9.66
CA ARG A 125 2.78 21.51 -9.97
C ARG A 125 3.73 21.09 -8.85
N CYS A 126 4.76 20.30 -9.15
CA CYS A 126 5.95 20.26 -8.31
C CYS A 126 6.57 21.65 -8.44
N ALA A 127 6.35 22.50 -7.44
CA ALA A 127 6.76 23.90 -7.49
C ALA A 127 8.26 23.98 -7.80
N ASN A 128 8.60 24.88 -8.71
CA ASN A 128 9.97 25.28 -8.99
C ASN A 128 10.62 25.77 -7.68
N GLY A 129 11.36 24.91 -6.99
CA GLY A 129 12.40 25.30 -6.02
C GLY A 129 11.99 26.09 -4.77
N GLU A 130 10.72 26.18 -4.38
CA GLU A 130 10.38 26.82 -3.10
C GLU A 130 10.74 25.90 -1.92
N PRO A 131 11.50 26.38 -0.92
CA PRO A 131 11.94 25.55 0.20
C PRO A 131 10.77 25.21 1.12
N LEU A 132 10.69 23.92 1.46
CA LEU A 132 9.76 23.38 2.45
C LEU A 132 10.19 23.84 3.85
N TRP A 133 9.58 24.91 4.36
CA TRP A 133 9.60 25.20 5.79
C TRP A 133 8.35 24.58 6.42
N TRP A 134 8.58 23.79 7.46
CA TRP A 134 7.61 23.18 8.36
C TRP A 134 6.78 24.24 9.10
#